data_AF-A0A379JKV3-F1
#
_entry.id   AF-A0A379JKV3-F1
#
_cell.length_a   1.000
_cell.length_b   1.000
_cell.length_c   1.000
_cell.angle_alpha   90.00
_cell.angle_beta   90.00
_cell.angle_gamma   90.00
#
_symmetry.space_group_name_H-M   'P 1'
#
loop_
_entity.id
_entity.type
_entity.pdbx_description
1 polymer ?
#
loop_
_entity_poly.entity_id
_entity_poly.type
_entity_poly.pdbx_seq_one_letter_code
_entity_poly.pdbx_strand_id
1 'polypeptide(L)' 'MPTRYQFVLDGELSERALAAFPELSAAPRRHGTTTLFGAVIDPTAMRGILARIDNLGLTLLEMRQLPD' A
#
# COMPACT_ATOMS: atom_id res chain seq x y z
N MET A 1 -11.34 -11.15 11.65
CA MET A 1 -11.75 -9.77 11.32
C MET A 1 -10.69 -9.20 10.39
N PRO A 2 -11.01 -8.90 9.12
CA PRO A 2 -10.04 -8.29 8.22
C PRO A 2 -9.60 -6.96 8.80
N THR A 3 -8.32 -6.82 9.08
CA THR A 3 -7.80 -5.56 9.61
C THR A 3 -7.43 -4.69 8.43
N ARG A 4 -7.94 -3.46 8.41
CA ARG A 4 -7.62 -2.52 7.35
C ARG A 4 -6.27 -1.88 7.65
N TYR A 5 -5.35 -1.95 6.69
CA TYR A 5 -4.06 -1.31 6.80
C TYR A 5 -3.94 -0.20 5.78
N GLN A 6 -3.19 0.81 6.16
CA GLN A 6 -2.82 1.95 5.35
C GLN A 6 -1.30 2.03 5.30
N PHE A 7 -0.73 2.04 4.10
CA PHE A 7 0.69 2.14 3.84
C PHE A 7 0.93 3.45 3.11
N VAL A 8 1.74 4.33 3.68
CA VAL A 8 2.18 5.58 3.04
C VAL A 8 3.54 5.30 2.43
N LEU A 9 3.65 5.53 1.13
CA LEU A 9 4.84 5.34 0.33
C LEU A 9 5.42 6.70 -0.06
N ASP A 10 6.75 6.77 -0.08
CA ASP A 10 7.50 7.86 -0.67
C ASP A 10 7.51 7.70 -2.17
N GLY A 11 7.11 8.75 -2.89
CA GLY A 11 6.94 8.71 -4.33
C GLY A 11 5.50 8.54 -4.79
N GLU A 12 5.28 8.95 -6.03
CA GLU A 12 3.98 8.86 -6.69
C GLU A 12 3.88 7.51 -7.42
N LEU A 13 2.95 6.66 -6.98
CA LEU A 13 2.63 5.44 -7.71
C LEU A 13 1.94 5.84 -9.01
N SER A 14 2.57 5.52 -10.13
CA SER A 14 1.92 5.63 -11.43
C SER A 14 0.74 4.66 -11.53
N GLU A 15 -0.23 4.94 -12.40
CA GLU A 15 -1.40 4.07 -12.63
C GLU A 15 -1.03 2.59 -12.90
N ARG A 16 0.12 2.33 -13.52
CA ARG A 16 0.66 0.96 -13.72
C ARG A 16 1.01 0.26 -12.42
N ALA A 17 1.61 0.99 -11.50
CA ALA A 17 1.97 0.45 -10.19
C ALA A 17 0.70 0.27 -9.34
N LEU A 18 -0.30 1.14 -9.49
CA LEU A 18 -1.64 0.94 -8.92
C LEU A 18 -2.33 -0.31 -9.47
N ALA A 19 -2.20 -0.56 -10.77
CA ALA A 19 -2.73 -1.76 -11.40
C ALA A 19 -2.06 -3.06 -10.89
N ALA A 20 -0.88 -2.98 -10.28
CA ALA A 20 -0.24 -4.11 -9.62
C ALA A 20 -0.91 -4.49 -8.29
N PHE A 21 -1.78 -3.64 -7.75
CA PHE A 21 -2.51 -3.88 -6.51
C PHE A 21 -4.04 -3.76 -6.71
N PRO A 22 -4.68 -4.63 -7.52
CA PRO A 22 -6.13 -4.53 -7.76
C PRO A 22 -6.96 -4.78 -6.49
N GLU A 23 -6.40 -5.50 -5.53
CA GLU A 23 -6.97 -5.81 -4.22
C GLU A 23 -6.76 -4.70 -3.17
N LEU A 24 -5.90 -3.71 -3.45
CA LEU A 24 -5.69 -2.55 -2.59
C LEU A 24 -6.16 -1.28 -3.31
N SER A 25 -6.71 -0.35 -2.55
CA SER A 25 -6.99 0.97 -3.08
C SER A 25 -5.81 1.91 -2.82
N ALA A 26 -5.48 2.75 -3.77
CA ALA A 26 -4.47 3.78 -3.59
C ALA A 26 -5.10 5.16 -3.70
N ALA A 27 -4.65 6.06 -2.83
CA ALA A 27 -4.96 7.47 -2.89
C ALA A 27 -3.65 8.25 -3.09
N PRO A 28 -3.49 8.99 -4.21
CA PRO A 28 -2.40 9.93 -4.35
C PRO A 28 -2.56 11.03 -3.29
N ARG A 29 -1.48 11.35 -2.57
CA ARG A 29 -1.48 12.39 -1.55
C ARG A 29 -0.78 13.63 -2.11
N ARG A 30 -1.29 14.81 -1.75
CA ARG A 30 -0.61 16.07 -2.06
C ARG A 30 0.71 16.07 -1.28
N HIS A 31 1.83 16.25 -1.99
CA HIS A 31 3.25 16.16 -1.57
C HIS A 31 4.07 15.01 -2.22
N GLY A 32 3.58 14.34 -3.27
CA GLY A 32 4.39 13.32 -3.96
C GLY A 32 4.57 12.04 -3.16
N THR A 33 3.62 11.76 -2.26
CA THR A 33 3.53 10.49 -1.52
C THR A 33 2.27 9.77 -1.94
N THR A 34 2.27 8.45 -1.86
CA THR A 34 1.09 7.65 -2.19
C THR A 34 0.64 6.84 -1.01
N THR A 35 -0.66 6.89 -0.72
CA THR A 35 -1.26 6.07 0.33
C THR A 35 -1.92 4.85 -0.28
N LEU A 36 -1.43 3.66 -0.01
CA LEU A 36 -2.16 2.41 -0.23
C LEU A 36 -3.01 2.08 0.99
N PHE A 37 -4.21 1.57 0.79
CA PHE A 37 -5.08 1.10 1.85
C PHE A 37 -5.86 -0.13 1.40
N GLY A 38 -5.92 -1.15 2.26
CA GLY A 38 -6.65 -2.38 1.95
C GLY A 38 -6.80 -3.29 3.15
N ALA A 39 -7.67 -4.28 3.00
CA ALA A 39 -7.90 -5.30 4.00
C ALA A 39 -6.78 -6.33 3.93
N VAL A 40 -5.94 -6.40 4.96
CA VAL A 40 -4.92 -7.46 5.06
C VAL A 40 -5.51 -8.56 5.94
N ILE A 41 -5.75 -9.69 5.30
CA ILE A 41 -6.41 -10.84 5.93
C ILE A 41 -5.40 -11.64 6.74
N ASP A 42 -4.16 -11.74 6.24
CA ASP A 42 -3.09 -12.55 6.81
C ASP A 42 -1.69 -11.94 6.57
N PRO A 43 -0.70 -12.28 7.40
CA PRO A 43 0.70 -11.86 7.20
C PRO A 43 1.31 -12.30 5.86
N THR A 44 0.75 -13.33 5.21
CA THR A 44 1.14 -13.71 3.84
C THR A 44 0.73 -12.66 2.83
N ALA A 45 -0.49 -12.12 2.94
CA ALA A 45 -0.96 -11.03 2.09
C ALA A 45 -0.09 -9.78 2.32
N MET A 46 0.21 -9.45 3.59
CA MET A 46 1.16 -8.37 3.95
C MET A 46 2.50 -8.53 3.24
N ARG A 47 3.10 -9.72 3.28
CA ARG A 47 4.38 -10.01 2.60
C ARG A 47 4.30 -9.82 1.09
N GLY A 48 3.19 -10.23 0.47
CA GLY A 48 2.99 -10.02 -0.97
C GLY A 48 2.89 -8.54 -1.37
N ILE A 49 2.32 -7.71 -0.50
CA ILE A 49 2.25 -6.25 -0.67
C ILE A 49 3.64 -5.64 -0.52
N LEU A 50 4.36 -5.99 0.55
CA LEU A 50 5.73 -5.54 0.80
C LEU A 50 6.69 -5.92 -0.34
N ALA A 51 6.59 -7.15 -0.85
CA ALA A 51 7.41 -7.59 -1.98
C ALA A 51 7.13 -6.80 -3.25
N ARG A 52 5.86 -6.43 -3.52
CA ARG A 52 5.52 -5.57 -4.66
C ARG A 52 6.03 -4.14 -4.48
N ILE A 53 5.95 -3.59 -3.27
CA ILE A 53 6.52 -2.26 -2.93
C ILE A 53 8.03 -2.26 -3.20
N ASP A 54 8.74 -3.28 -2.71
CA ASP A 54 10.18 -3.46 -2.89
C ASP A 54 10.56 -3.64 -4.38
N ASN A 55 9.81 -4.47 -5.11
CA ASN A 55 10.02 -4.71 -6.54
C ASN A 55 9.78 -3.45 -7.39
N LEU A 56 8.94 -2.51 -6.91
CA LEU A 56 8.73 -1.21 -7.53
C LEU A 56 9.81 -0.19 -7.13
N GLY A 57 10.71 -0.52 -6.20
CA GLY A 57 11.72 0.39 -5.67
C GLY A 57 11.13 1.52 -4.81
N LEU A 58 9.95 1.31 -4.25
CA LEU A 58 9.24 2.30 -3.45
C LEU A 58 9.64 2.21 -1.99
N THR A 59 9.74 3.36 -1.33
CA THR A 59 10.06 3.41 0.11
C THR A 59 8.78 3.49 0.92
N LEU A 60 8.60 2.57 1.88
CA LEU A 60 7.50 2.65 2.84
C LEU A 60 7.83 3.68 3.92
N LEU A 61 7.07 4.78 3.93
CA LEU A 61 7.20 5.86 4.92
C LEU A 61 6.48 5.53 6.22
N GLU A 62 5.21 5.12 6.13
CA GLU A 62 4.41 4.81 7.31
C GLU A 62 3.49 3.61 7.06
N MET A 63 3.26 2.81 8.10
CA MET A 63 2.23 1.79 8.12
C MET A 63 1.29 2.06 9.29
N ARG A 64 0.02 2.29 8.98
CA ARG A 64 -1.04 2.50 9.96
C ARG A 64 -2.06 1.38 9.89
N GLN A 65 -2.38 0.81 11.03
CA GLN A 65 -3.52 -0.06 11.18
C GLN A 65 -4.75 0.82 11.44
N LEU A 66 -5.76 0.72 10.57
CA LEU A 66 -7.04 1.39 10.77
C LEU A 66 -7.93 0.44 11.59
N PRO A 67 -8.39 0.86 12.78
CA PRO A 67 -9.50 0.18 13.44
C PRO A 67 -10.75 0.34 12.59
N ASP A 68 -11.54 -0.73 12.47
CA ASP A 68 -12.84 -0.74 11.80
C ASP A 68 -13.87 0.11 12.55
#